data_AF-A0A1T1J2J1-F1
#
_entry.id   AF-A0A1T1J2J1-F1
#
_cell.length_a   1.000
_cell.length_b   1.000
_cell.length_c   1.000
_cell.angle_alpha   90.00
_cell.angle_beta   90.00
_cell.angle_gamma   90.00
#
_symmetry.space_group_name_H-M   'P 1'
#
loop_
_entity.id
_entity.type
_entity.pdbx_description
1 polymer ?
#
loop_
_entity_poly.entity_id
_entity_poly.type
_entity_poly.pdbx_seq_one_letter_code
_entity_poly.pdbx_strand_id
1 'polypeptide(L)'
;AILNKRKSYYEILEQTQKNDSDITDWLVWFLDTLNDSLEKTLVQINRTLFKSQFWHKYSNLALSEEQRKVLNRLLDGGENGFEHGISASQYQKVAKTSKATATRHLSDLLEKGCIVKLEGGGRNTRYQINTQL
;
A
#
# COMPACT_ATOMS: atom_id res chain seq x y z
N ALA A 1 -14.05 5.91 9.63
CA ALA A 1 -14.77 6.18 8.37
C ALA A 1 -16.01 7.05 8.61
N ILE A 2 -17.00 6.61 9.40
CA ILE A 2 -18.22 7.37 9.71
C ILE A 2 -17.94 8.74 10.37
N LEU A 3 -16.94 8.82 11.26
CA LEU A 3 -16.55 10.07 11.93
C LEU A 3 -15.99 11.16 10.99
N ASN A 4 -15.50 10.79 9.81
CA ASN A 4 -14.94 11.75 8.84
C ASN A 4 -16.01 12.33 7.90
N LYS A 5 -17.22 11.76 7.85
CA LYS A 5 -18.35 12.27 7.05
C LYS A 5 -19.49 12.82 7.93
N ARG A 6 -19.19 13.30 9.15
CA ARG A 6 -20.20 13.83 10.09
C ARG A 6 -21.04 14.96 9.48
N LYS A 7 -20.45 15.82 8.65
CA LYS A 7 -21.18 16.92 8.01
C LYS A 7 -22.26 16.39 7.05
N SER A 8 -21.90 15.48 6.16
CA SER A 8 -22.83 14.84 5.23
C SER A 8 -23.89 13.99 5.94
N TYR A 9 -23.53 13.34 7.06
CA TYR A 9 -24.49 12.63 7.91
C TYR A 9 -25.60 13.57 8.41
N TYR A 10 -25.25 14.76 8.90
CA TYR A 10 -26.26 15.73 9.38
C TYR A 10 -26.99 16.45 8.25
N GLU A 11 -26.32 16.78 7.14
CA GLU A 11 -26.96 17.41 5.97
C GLU A 11 -28.06 16.51 5.37
N ILE A 12 -27.77 15.21 5.26
CA ILE A 12 -28.74 14.25 4.75
C ILE A 12 -29.88 14.06 5.75
N LEU A 13 -29.58 13.87 7.04
CA LEU A 13 -30.58 13.68 8.09
C LEU A 13 -31.51 14.91 8.23
N GLU A 14 -30.99 16.11 8.03
CA GLU A 14 -31.78 17.35 7.99
C GLU A 14 -32.69 17.42 6.75
N GLN A 15 -32.22 16.98 5.57
CA GLN A 15 -33.05 16.89 4.36
C GLN A 15 -34.16 15.83 4.50
N THR A 16 -33.84 14.69 5.13
CA THR A 16 -34.80 13.60 5.36
C THR A 16 -35.93 14.00 6.31
N GLN A 17 -35.67 14.92 7.24
CA GLN A 17 -36.66 15.39 8.21
C GLN A 17 -37.59 16.49 7.69
N LYS A 18 -37.31 17.09 6.52
CA LYS A 18 -38.06 18.24 5.99
C LYS A 18 -39.05 17.92 4.87
N ASN A 19 -39.03 16.71 4.29
CA ASN A 19 -40.00 16.27 3.27
C ASN A 19 -40.41 14.80 3.48
N ASP A 20 -41.73 14.54 3.48
CA ASP A 20 -42.49 13.27 3.38
C ASP A 20 -41.93 11.94 3.95
N SER A 21 -40.95 11.97 4.86
CA SER A 21 -40.31 10.77 5.44
C SER A 21 -39.61 9.84 4.44
N ASP A 22 -39.22 10.33 3.26
CA ASP A 22 -38.43 9.54 2.31
C ASP A 22 -36.96 9.47 2.75
N ILE A 23 -36.56 8.32 3.30
CA ILE A 23 -35.21 8.04 3.81
C ILE A 23 -34.25 7.46 2.76
N THR A 24 -34.65 7.39 1.50
CA THR A 24 -33.90 6.66 0.45
C THR A 24 -32.47 7.21 0.28
N ASP A 25 -32.31 8.52 0.16
CA ASP A 25 -30.98 9.14 -0.03
C ASP A 25 -30.06 8.92 1.18
N TRP A 26 -30.64 8.86 2.39
CA TRP A 26 -29.89 8.52 3.60
C TRP A 26 -29.42 7.08 3.61
N LEU A 27 -30.28 6.15 3.21
CA LEU A 27 -29.91 4.74 3.09
C LEU A 27 -28.80 4.53 2.06
N VAL A 28 -28.89 5.18 0.88
CA VAL A 28 -27.85 5.09 -0.16
C VAL A 28 -26.52 5.59 0.39
N TRP A 29 -26.48 6.79 0.96
CA TRP A 29 -25.24 7.34 1.53
C TRP A 29 -24.66 6.47 2.66
N PHE A 30 -25.52 5.89 3.49
CA PHE A 30 -25.11 5.00 4.57
C PHE A 30 -24.47 3.73 4.02
N LEU A 31 -25.12 3.09 3.04
CA LEU A 31 -24.62 1.87 2.40
C LEU A 31 -23.31 2.13 1.67
N ASP A 32 -23.16 3.25 0.95
CA ASP A 32 -21.91 3.63 0.30
C ASP A 32 -20.79 3.83 1.32
N THR A 33 -21.08 4.52 2.42
CA THR A 33 -20.09 4.76 3.48
C THR A 33 -19.71 3.48 4.22
N LEU A 34 -20.66 2.55 4.38
CA LEU A 34 -20.41 1.21 4.91
C LEU A 34 -19.52 0.42 3.95
N ASN A 35 -19.84 0.39 2.66
CA ASN A 35 -19.05 -0.30 1.65
C ASN A 35 -17.62 0.25 1.58
N ASP A 36 -17.45 1.58 1.53
CA ASP A 36 -16.14 2.25 1.61
C ASP A 36 -15.32 1.79 2.82
N SER A 37 -16.00 1.63 3.97
CA SER A 37 -15.34 1.22 5.21
C SER A 37 -14.92 -0.24 5.16
N LEU A 38 -15.78 -1.12 4.63
CA LEU A 38 -15.51 -2.54 4.48
C LEU A 38 -14.35 -2.78 3.51
N GLU A 39 -14.36 -2.11 2.35
CA GLU A 39 -13.27 -2.20 1.36
C GLU A 39 -11.93 -1.76 1.95
N LYS A 40 -11.90 -0.63 2.68
CA LYS A 40 -10.67 -0.15 3.36
C LYS A 40 -10.16 -1.16 4.38
N THR A 41 -11.06 -1.75 5.17
CA THR A 41 -10.70 -2.78 6.15
C THR A 41 -10.16 -4.03 5.45
N LEU A 42 -10.77 -4.49 4.36
CA LEU A 42 -10.29 -5.63 3.58
C LEU A 42 -8.89 -5.39 2.99
N VAL A 43 -8.63 -4.20 2.43
CA VAL A 43 -7.30 -3.82 1.95
C VAL A 43 -6.25 -3.88 3.07
N GLN A 44 -6.60 -3.39 4.27
CA GLN A 44 -5.69 -3.42 5.42
C GLN A 44 -5.40 -4.85 5.92
N ILE A 45 -6.42 -5.72 5.95
CA ILE A 45 -6.29 -7.14 6.31
C ILE A 45 -5.38 -7.84 5.30
N ASN A 46 -5.68 -7.70 4.01
CA ASN A 46 -4.89 -8.34 2.94
C ASN A 46 -3.43 -7.91 2.98
N ARG A 47 -3.15 -6.62 3.22
CA ARG A 47 -1.79 -6.11 3.36
C ARG A 47 -1.07 -6.67 4.57
N THR A 48 -1.74 -6.78 5.72
CA THR A 48 -1.18 -7.38 6.94
C THR A 48 -0.82 -8.85 6.71
N LEU A 49 -1.76 -9.62 6.13
CA LEU A 49 -1.56 -11.03 5.80
C LEU A 49 -0.42 -11.22 4.81
N PHE A 50 -0.41 -10.46 3.71
CA PHE A 50 0.62 -10.53 2.69
C PHE A 50 2.01 -10.19 3.27
N LYS A 51 2.13 -9.14 4.09
CA LYS A 51 3.39 -8.78 4.76
C LYS A 51 3.88 -9.90 5.68
N SER A 52 2.98 -10.56 6.42
CA SER A 52 3.31 -11.70 7.27
C SER A 52 3.82 -12.89 6.44
N GLN A 53 3.10 -13.26 5.38
CA GLN A 53 3.49 -14.34 4.46
C GLN A 53 4.84 -14.07 3.78
N PHE A 54 5.08 -12.82 3.35
CA PHE A 54 6.33 -12.40 2.76
C PHE A 54 7.50 -12.64 3.71
N TRP A 55 7.40 -12.16 4.95
CA TRP A 55 8.47 -12.33 5.94
C TRP A 55 8.63 -13.79 6.38
N HIS A 56 7.56 -14.57 6.39
CA HIS A 56 7.63 -16.00 6.63
C HIS A 56 8.42 -16.71 5.52
N LYS A 57 8.08 -16.48 4.25
CA LYS A 57 8.76 -17.07 3.07
C LYS A 57 10.25 -16.75 3.03
N TYR A 58 10.61 -15.51 3.35
CA TYR A 58 11.99 -15.02 3.27
C TYR A 58 12.73 -15.00 4.62
N SER A 59 12.20 -15.68 5.64
CA SER A 59 12.75 -15.68 7.01
C SER A 59 14.20 -16.17 7.11
N ASN A 60 14.60 -17.12 6.25
CA ASN A 60 15.94 -17.69 6.22
C ASN A 60 16.97 -16.86 5.43
N LEU A 61 16.55 -15.77 4.78
CA LEU A 61 17.46 -14.93 4.02
C LEU A 61 18.20 -13.95 4.93
N ALA A 62 19.53 -13.91 4.78
CA ALA A 62 20.34 -12.84 5.33
C ALA A 62 20.06 -11.55 4.54
N LEU A 63 19.35 -10.62 5.18
CA LEU A 63 19.00 -9.31 4.63
C LEU A 63 19.58 -8.23 5.52
N SER A 64 20.26 -7.24 4.93
CA SER A 64 20.79 -6.09 5.66
C SER A 64 19.66 -5.22 6.22
N GLU A 65 19.97 -4.39 7.21
CA GLU A 65 19.00 -3.44 7.78
C GLU A 65 18.43 -2.49 6.71
N GLU A 66 19.25 -2.04 5.77
CA GLU A 66 18.83 -1.18 4.66
C GLU A 66 17.89 -1.91 3.70
N GLN A 67 18.15 -3.20 3.42
CA GLN A 67 17.27 -4.03 2.59
C GLN A 67 15.93 -4.24 3.27
N ARG A 68 15.94 -4.64 4.55
CA ARG A 68 14.73 -4.81 5.37
C ARG A 68 13.91 -3.53 5.42
N LYS A 69 14.56 -2.38 5.58
CA LYS A 69 13.90 -1.06 5.58
C LYS A 69 13.18 -0.77 4.26
N VAL A 70 13.82 -1.02 3.12
CA VAL A 70 13.20 -0.78 1.82
C VAL A 70 12.08 -1.78 1.54
N LEU A 71 12.27 -3.06 1.85
CA LEU A 71 11.23 -4.08 1.72
C LEU A 71 10.01 -3.74 2.58
N ASN A 72 10.21 -3.31 3.83
CA ASN A 72 9.11 -2.85 4.68
C ASN A 72 8.39 -1.66 4.05
N ARG A 73 9.11 -0.68 3.49
CA ARG A 73 8.49 0.48 2.82
C ARG A 73 7.65 0.06 1.62
N LEU A 74 8.11 -0.91 0.82
CA LEU A 74 7.38 -1.45 -0.32
C LEU A 74 6.15 -2.27 0.09
N LEU A 75 6.28 -3.11 1.12
CA LEU A 75 5.17 -3.88 1.71
C LEU A 75 4.14 -2.95 2.38
N ASP A 76 4.63 -1.84 2.93
CA ASP A 76 3.85 -0.77 3.52
C ASP A 76 3.30 0.21 2.47
N GLY A 77 2.76 -0.22 1.32
CA GLY A 77 2.13 0.61 0.27
C GLY A 77 1.38 1.94 0.62
N GLY A 78 0.84 2.61 -0.39
CA GLY A 78 0.21 3.94 -0.25
C GLY A 78 1.15 5.07 -0.68
N GLU A 79 0.86 6.32 -0.30
CA GLU A 79 1.55 7.53 -0.81
C GLU A 79 3.08 7.47 -0.70
N ASN A 80 3.59 6.73 0.29
CA ASN A 80 5.02 6.58 0.59
C ASN A 80 5.60 5.18 0.30
N GLY A 81 4.79 4.27 -0.25
CA GLY A 81 5.13 2.85 -0.43
C GLY A 81 5.53 2.45 -1.85
N PHE A 82 5.76 3.42 -2.72
CA PHE A 82 6.19 3.22 -4.12
C PHE A 82 5.24 2.29 -4.90
N GLU A 83 3.97 2.67 -5.03
CA GLU A 83 2.95 1.88 -5.75
C GLU A 83 3.38 1.49 -7.17
N HIS A 84 4.14 2.34 -7.87
CA HIS A 84 4.69 2.06 -9.21
C HIS A 84 6.10 1.44 -9.19
N GLY A 85 6.53 0.91 -8.04
CA GLY A 85 7.84 0.37 -7.82
C GLY A 85 8.92 1.41 -7.53
N ILE A 86 10.00 0.93 -6.93
CA ILE A 86 11.14 1.72 -6.50
C ILE A 86 12.23 1.73 -7.57
N SER A 87 12.82 2.89 -7.82
CA SER A 87 14.05 3.02 -8.62
C SER A 87 15.30 2.98 -7.74
N ALA A 88 16.48 2.78 -8.32
CA ALA A 88 17.75 2.83 -7.58
C ALA A 88 17.98 4.18 -6.85
N SER A 89 17.55 5.30 -7.44
CA SER A 89 17.67 6.62 -6.81
C SER A 89 16.70 6.81 -5.64
N GLN A 90 15.49 6.24 -5.73
CA GLN A 90 14.55 6.22 -4.60
C GLN A 90 15.05 5.30 -3.48
N TYR A 91 15.56 4.11 -3.83
CA TYR A 91 16.20 3.20 -2.87
C TYR A 91 17.29 3.91 -2.10
N GLN A 92 18.19 4.60 -2.82
CA GLN A 92 19.29 5.36 -2.24
C GLN A 92 18.81 6.33 -1.14
N LYS A 93 17.73 7.07 -1.39
CA LYS A 93 17.15 8.03 -0.43
C LYS A 93 16.55 7.33 0.79
N VAL A 94 15.84 6.22 0.60
CA VAL A 94 15.20 5.47 1.70
C VAL A 94 16.24 4.80 2.59
N ALA A 95 17.20 4.13 1.98
CA ALA A 95 18.28 3.41 2.65
C ALA A 95 19.41 4.31 3.16
N LYS A 96 19.46 5.58 2.73
CA LYS A 96 20.57 6.53 3.02
C LYS A 96 21.94 5.95 2.67
N THR A 97 22.02 5.32 1.49
CA THR A 97 23.25 4.65 1.02
C THR A 97 23.79 5.28 -0.27
N SER A 98 24.89 4.79 -0.81
CA SER A 98 25.40 5.24 -2.10
C SER A 98 24.57 4.67 -3.27
N LYS A 99 24.63 5.30 -4.45
CA LYS A 99 23.94 4.76 -5.64
C LYS A 99 24.47 3.37 -6.04
N ALA A 100 25.77 3.14 -5.89
CA ALA A 100 26.39 1.85 -6.18
C ALA A 100 25.88 0.77 -5.22
N THR A 101 25.82 1.09 -3.92
CA THR A 101 25.27 0.19 -2.90
C THR A 101 23.78 -0.08 -3.12
N ALA A 102 22.98 0.94 -3.44
CA ALA A 102 21.56 0.78 -3.75
C ALA A 102 21.33 -0.15 -4.95
N THR A 103 22.15 -0.03 -6.00
CA THR A 103 22.06 -0.90 -7.18
C THR A 103 22.42 -2.33 -6.83
N ARG A 104 23.50 -2.55 -6.06
CA ARG A 104 23.90 -3.88 -5.58
C ARG A 104 22.83 -4.51 -4.70
N HIS A 105 22.22 -3.74 -3.80
CA HIS A 105 21.15 -4.23 -2.93
C HIS A 105 19.92 -4.65 -3.74
N LEU A 106 19.54 -3.87 -4.76
CA LEU A 106 18.42 -4.21 -5.64
C LEU A 106 18.72 -5.49 -6.45
N SER A 107 19.94 -5.66 -6.96
CA SER A 107 20.34 -6.90 -7.63
C SER A 107 20.27 -8.11 -6.70
N ASP A 108 20.81 -7.99 -5.48
CA ASP A 108 20.76 -9.07 -4.48
C ASP A 108 19.32 -9.43 -4.07
N LEU A 109 18.44 -8.43 -3.90
CA LEU A 109 17.02 -8.66 -3.62
C LEU A 109 16.28 -9.31 -4.79
N LEU A 110 16.66 -8.99 -6.03
CA LEU A 110 16.11 -9.59 -7.25
C LEU A 110 16.54 -11.05 -7.37
N GLU A 111 17.83 -11.34 -7.15
CA GLU A 111 18.38 -12.71 -7.15
C GLU A 111 17.75 -13.58 -6.06
N LYS A 112 17.49 -13.00 -4.88
CA LYS A 112 16.77 -13.65 -3.78
C LYS A 112 15.27 -13.83 -4.05
N GLY A 113 14.73 -13.26 -5.12
CA GLY A 113 13.31 -13.33 -5.47
C GLY A 113 12.39 -12.46 -4.60
N CYS A 114 12.92 -11.65 -3.68
CA CYS A 114 12.15 -10.73 -2.83
C CYS A 114 11.41 -9.66 -3.64
N ILE A 115 12.01 -9.24 -4.75
CA ILE A 115 11.46 -8.24 -5.66
C ILE A 115 11.52 -8.74 -7.10
N VAL A 116 10.68 -8.17 -7.95
CA VAL A 116 10.69 -8.36 -9.40
C VAL A 116 11.00 -7.05 -10.10
N LYS A 117 11.63 -7.15 -11.27
CA LYS A 117 11.87 -6.00 -12.15
C LYS A 117 10.62 -5.77 -13.01
N LEU A 118 10.13 -4.54 -13.04
CA LEU A 118 9.02 -4.14 -13.91
C LEU A 118 9.50 -3.88 -15.34
N GLU A 119 8.56 -3.91 -16.28
CA GLU A 119 8.81 -3.53 -17.67
C GLU A 119 9.33 -2.08 -17.74
N GLY A 120 10.50 -1.91 -18.34
CA GLY A 120 11.22 -0.63 -18.37
C GLY A 120 12.73 -0.84 -18.34
N GLY A 121 13.42 -0.31 -19.35
CA GLY A 121 14.88 -0.36 -19.47
C GLY A 121 15.58 0.91 -18.97
N GLY A 122 16.87 0.79 -18.65
CA GLY A 122 17.75 1.93 -18.40
C GLY A 122 17.37 2.76 -17.18
N ARG A 123 17.31 4.09 -17.36
CA ARG A 123 17.10 5.07 -16.26
C ARG A 123 15.74 4.95 -15.56
N ASN A 124 14.77 4.28 -16.19
CA ASN A 124 13.42 4.08 -15.66
C ASN A 124 13.19 2.66 -15.12
N THR A 125 14.25 1.91 -14.85
CA THR A 125 14.11 0.60 -14.21
C THR A 125 13.43 0.73 -12.84
N ARG A 126 12.35 -0.03 -12.64
CA ARG A 126 11.58 -0.09 -11.38
C ARG A 126 11.56 -1.51 -10.85
N TYR A 127 11.46 -1.63 -9.54
CA TYR A 127 11.32 -2.90 -8.85
C TYR A 127 10.12 -2.87 -7.91
N GLN A 128 9.40 -3.98 -7.82
CA GLN A 128 8.26 -4.16 -6.91
C GLN A 128 8.43 -5.43 -6.09
N ILE A 129 7.68 -5.56 -4.99
CA ILE A 129 7.64 -6.81 -4.23
C ILE A 129 7.17 -7.94 -5.14
N ASN A 130 7.82 -9.10 -5.03
CA ASN A 130 7.33 -10.29 -5.67
C ASN A 130 6.02 -10.74 -5.01
N THR A 131 4.92 -10.61 -5.74
CA THR A 131 3.57 -10.98 -5.29
C THR A 131 3.25 -12.46 -5.49
N GLN A 132 4.12 -13.22 -6.18
CA GLN A 132 4.02 -14.67 -6.28
C GLN A 132 4.63 -15.31 -5.02
N LEU A 133 3.88 -15.23 -3.91
CA LEU A 133 4.20 -15.89 -2.65
C LEU A 133 3.77 -17.35 -2.68
#